data_AF-A0A558D6W5-F1
#
_entry.id   AF-A0A558D6W5-F1
#
_cell.length_a   1.000
_cell.length_b   1.000
_cell.length_c   1.000
_cell.angle_alpha   90.00
_cell.angle_beta   90.00
_cell.angle_gamma   90.00
#
_symmetry.space_group_name_H-M   'P 1'
#
loop_
_entity.id
_entity.type
_entity.pdbx_description
1 polymer ?
#
loop_
_entity_poly.entity_id
_entity_poly.type
_entity_poly.pdbx_seq_one_letter_code
_entity_poly.pdbx_strand_id
1 'polypeptide(L)'
;GKSLYCGFYLNELMMRLLQRNDPHERLFHLYANQLARLAEKGIDEAELRYFELDLLNELGYGVDLELDVAGQCHIDPAGCYQFLQEKGLVPSSVDNEHAISGQTLLSLQSRTLSLPEQLREARKLLRTILGYYLGDKPLKSRELFRFSSQPSQR
;
A
#
# COMPACT_ATOMS: atom_id res chain seq x y z
N GLY A 1 13.44 7.34 16.02
CA GLY A 1 11.98 7.35 16.26
C GLY A 1 11.26 6.70 15.09
N LYS A 2 10.01 6.25 15.27
CA LYS A 2 9.25 5.48 14.26
C LYS A 2 9.22 6.13 12.86
N SER A 3 9.14 7.46 12.77
CA SER A 3 9.18 8.19 11.48
C SER A 3 10.46 7.98 10.67
N LEU A 4 11.62 7.80 11.33
CA LEU A 4 12.87 7.50 10.63
C LEU A 4 12.80 6.15 9.91
N TYR A 5 12.20 5.14 10.54
CA TYR A 5 12.01 3.82 9.94
C TYR A 5 11.01 3.87 8.78
N CYS A 6 9.97 4.71 8.89
CA CYS A 6 9.07 4.99 7.77
C CYS A 6 9.81 5.63 6.59
N GLY A 7 10.70 6.57 6.85
CA GLY A 7 11.57 7.17 5.81
C GLY A 7 12.46 6.14 5.12
N PHE A 8 13.08 5.23 5.89
CA PHE A 8 13.85 4.11 5.31
C PHE A 8 13.00 3.17 4.47
N TYR A 9 11.76 2.90 4.90
CA TYR A 9 10.82 2.09 4.14
C TYR A 9 10.46 2.71 2.79
N LEU A 10 10.09 3.99 2.78
CA LEU A 10 9.80 4.72 1.56
C LEU A 10 11.02 4.74 0.62
N ASN A 11 12.22 4.99 1.15
CA ASN A 11 13.45 5.00 0.36
C ASN A 11 13.74 3.61 -0.25
N GLU A 12 13.60 2.54 0.53
CA GLU A 12 13.86 1.18 0.05
C GLU A 12 12.86 0.77 -1.04
N LEU A 13 11.58 1.15 -0.92
CA LEU A 13 10.59 0.93 -1.97
C LEU A 13 11.02 1.60 -3.27
N MET A 14 11.36 2.89 -3.22
CA MET A 14 11.80 3.65 -4.40
C MET A 14 13.03 3.01 -5.05
N MET A 15 14.07 2.71 -4.27
CA MET A 15 15.31 2.12 -4.78
C MET A 15 15.13 0.74 -5.42
N ARG A 16 14.10 -0.02 -5.03
CA ARG A 16 13.89 -1.40 -5.49
C ARG A 16 12.89 -1.52 -6.63
N LEU A 17 11.92 -0.62 -6.70
CA LEU A 17 10.87 -0.67 -7.71
C LEU A 17 11.17 0.21 -8.93
N LEU A 18 12.04 1.21 -8.79
CA LEU A 18 12.47 2.03 -9.93
C LEU A 18 13.56 1.31 -10.73
N GLN A 19 13.39 1.27 -12.05
CA GLN A 19 14.44 0.83 -12.95
C GLN A 19 15.55 1.89 -13.03
N ARG A 20 16.80 1.44 -13.17
CA ARG A 20 17.92 2.38 -13.37
C ARG A 20 17.74 3.08 -14.71
N ASN A 21 17.77 4.41 -14.69
CA ASN A 21 17.69 5.32 -15.84
C ASN A 21 16.29 5.64 -16.40
N ASP A 22 15.21 5.41 -15.64
CA ASP A 22 13.88 5.92 -15.99
C ASP A 22 13.54 7.18 -15.17
N PRO A 23 13.48 8.37 -15.78
CA PRO A 23 13.14 9.61 -15.08
C PRO A 23 11.65 9.64 -14.71
N HIS A 24 11.34 9.22 -13.48
CA HIS A 24 10.00 9.38 -12.90
C HIS A 24 9.91 10.67 -12.07
N GLU A 25 9.84 11.83 -12.73
CA GLU A 25 9.77 13.14 -12.06
C GLU A 25 8.56 13.24 -11.10
N ARG A 26 7.41 12.70 -11.50
CA ARG A 26 6.20 12.69 -10.67
C ARG A 26 6.38 11.87 -9.39
N LEU A 27 6.99 10.68 -9.48
CA LEU A 27 7.29 9.86 -8.31
C LEU A 27 8.28 10.53 -7.36
N PHE A 28 9.28 11.23 -7.91
CA PHE A 28 10.21 12.01 -7.09
C PHE A 28 9.47 13.09 -6.28
N HIS A 29 8.57 13.84 -6.91
CA HIS A 29 7.76 14.84 -6.22
C HIS A 29 6.83 14.23 -5.16
N LEU A 30 6.16 13.12 -5.47
CA LEU A 30 5.33 12.39 -4.50
C LEU A 30 6.15 11.93 -3.29
N TYR A 31 7.34 11.37 -3.53
CA TYR A 31 8.25 10.94 -2.47
C TYR A 31 8.76 12.10 -1.60
N ALA A 32 9.20 13.20 -2.21
CA ALA A 32 9.67 14.38 -1.49
C ALA A 32 8.57 14.98 -0.60
N ASN A 33 7.34 15.09 -1.14
CA ASN A 33 6.18 15.55 -0.39
C ASN A 33 5.84 14.62 0.78
N GLN A 34 5.92 13.31 0.58
CA GLN A 34 5.66 12.32 1.63
C GLN A 34 6.70 12.39 2.76
N LEU A 35 7.98 12.56 2.42
CA LEU A 35 9.04 12.74 3.41
C LEU A 35 8.85 14.03 4.22
N ALA A 36 8.51 15.14 3.56
CA ALA A 36 8.27 16.41 4.24
C ALA A 36 7.11 16.29 5.24
N ARG A 37 5.99 15.68 4.82
CA ARG A 37 4.84 15.40 5.70
C ARG A 37 5.22 14.50 6.88
N LEU A 38 5.99 13.44 6.61
CA LEU A 38 6.46 12.52 7.65
C LEU A 38 7.36 13.20 8.68
N ALA A 39 8.17 14.16 8.26
CA ALA A 39 9.04 14.95 9.14
C ALA A 39 8.23 15.95 9.99
N GLU A 40 7.22 16.59 9.41
CA GLU A 40 6.42 17.61 10.09
C GLU A 40 5.34 17.01 11.01
N LYS A 41 4.57 16.05 10.51
CA LYS A 41 3.36 15.52 11.17
C LYS A 41 3.55 14.15 11.80
N GLY A 42 4.66 13.47 11.50
CA GLY A 42 4.89 12.09 11.93
C GLY A 42 4.21 11.08 11.01
N ILE A 43 4.02 9.86 11.52
CA ILE A 43 3.45 8.75 10.73
C ILE A 43 1.94 8.87 10.70
N ASP A 44 1.40 9.00 9.49
CA ASP A 44 0.00 8.75 9.17
C ASP A 44 -0.09 7.47 8.34
N GLU A 45 -0.82 6.47 8.86
CA GLU A 45 -0.92 5.18 8.20
C GLU A 45 -1.72 5.25 6.89
N ALA A 46 -2.76 6.10 6.82
CA ALA A 46 -3.60 6.27 5.65
C ALA A 46 -2.80 6.91 4.51
N GLU A 47 -2.08 8.00 4.81
CA GLU A 47 -1.20 8.67 3.84
C GLU A 47 -0.14 7.71 3.29
N LEU A 48 0.41 6.84 4.16
CA LEU A 48 1.36 5.82 3.71
C LEU A 48 0.71 4.79 2.77
N ARG A 49 -0.56 4.41 2.99
CA ARG A 49 -1.29 3.54 2.06
C ARG A 49 -1.51 4.25 0.71
N TYR A 50 -1.86 5.53 0.73
CA TYR A 50 -2.07 6.30 -0.50
C TYR A 50 -0.78 6.46 -1.30
N PHE A 51 0.34 6.73 -0.64
CA PHE A 51 1.64 6.79 -1.30
C PHE A 51 1.99 5.47 -1.99
N GLU A 52 1.76 4.34 -1.32
CA GLU A 52 2.02 3.01 -1.90
C GLU A 52 1.12 2.72 -3.11
N LEU A 53 -0.15 3.13 -3.05
CA LEU A 53 -1.07 3.03 -4.18
C LEU A 53 -0.61 3.90 -5.35
N ASP A 54 -0.24 5.16 -5.09
CA ASP A 54 0.29 6.07 -6.11
C ASP A 54 1.55 5.49 -6.75
N LEU A 55 2.46 4.93 -5.95
CA LEU A 55 3.66 4.27 -6.43
C LEU A 55 3.34 3.13 -7.38
N LEU A 56 2.38 2.25 -7.02
CA LEU A 56 1.97 1.16 -7.89
C LEU A 56 1.36 1.67 -9.21
N ASN A 57 0.52 2.69 -9.15
CA ASN A 57 -0.13 3.27 -10.33
C ASN A 57 0.88 3.92 -11.29
N GLU A 58 1.81 4.71 -10.76
CA GLU A 58 2.85 5.38 -11.57
C GLU A 58 3.84 4.41 -12.21
N LEU A 59 4.08 3.26 -11.57
CA LEU A 59 4.91 2.19 -12.15
C LEU A 59 4.16 1.36 -13.23
N GLY A 60 2.91 1.72 -13.54
CA GLY A 60 2.10 1.03 -14.54
C GLY A 60 1.54 -0.30 -14.04
N TYR A 61 1.59 -0.57 -12.73
CA TYR A 61 1.02 -1.79 -12.14
C TYR A 61 -0.49 -1.71 -11.92
N GLY A 62 -1.10 -0.57 -12.28
CA GLY A 62 -2.52 -0.41 -12.62
C GLY A 62 -3.46 -1.27 -11.77
N VAL A 63 -3.49 -1.02 -10.47
CA VAL A 63 -4.45 -1.69 -9.59
C VAL A 63 -5.78 -0.98 -9.80
N ASP A 64 -6.57 -1.47 -10.75
CA ASP A 64 -7.94 -0.98 -10.90
C ASP A 64 -8.74 -1.43 -9.68
N LEU A 65 -9.05 -0.47 -8.81
CA LEU A 65 -9.80 -0.67 -7.58
C LEU A 65 -11.31 -0.37 -7.78
N GLU A 66 -11.74 0.07 -8.98
CA GLU A 66 -13.16 0.39 -9.26
C GLU A 66 -13.89 -0.76 -9.90
N LEU A 67 -13.16 -1.58 -10.66
CA LEU A 67 -13.72 -2.64 -11.48
C LEU A 67 -13.30 -4.02 -10.97
N ASP A 68 -14.25 -4.95 -10.99
CA ASP A 68 -13.92 -6.36 -10.88
C ASP A 68 -13.15 -6.86 -12.12
N VAL A 69 -12.62 -8.09 -12.06
CA VAL A 69 -11.84 -8.72 -13.17
C VAL A 69 -12.56 -8.71 -14.52
N ALA A 70 -13.89 -8.60 -14.55
CA ALA A 70 -14.65 -8.52 -15.79
C ALA A 70 -14.65 -7.11 -16.41
N GLY A 71 -14.14 -6.09 -15.72
CA GLY A 71 -14.15 -4.68 -16.16
C GLY A 71 -15.56 -4.10 -16.27
N GLN A 72 -16.56 -4.78 -15.68
CA GLN A 72 -17.97 -4.60 -16.00
C GLN A 72 -18.84 -4.37 -14.76
N CYS A 73 -18.40 -4.81 -13.56
CA CYS A 73 -19.12 -4.55 -12.33
C CYS A 73 -18.33 -3.65 -11.38
N HIS A 74 -19.01 -2.63 -10.87
CA HIS A 74 -18.48 -1.77 -9.81
C HIS A 74 -18.28 -2.60 -8.53
N ILE A 75 -17.25 -2.26 -7.76
CA ILE A 75 -17.07 -2.81 -6.42
C ILE A 75 -18.33 -2.54 -5.57
N ASP A 76 -18.94 -3.62 -5.06
CA ASP A 76 -20.02 -3.57 -4.10
C ASP A 76 -19.43 -3.23 -2.72
N PRO A 77 -19.83 -2.11 -2.08
CA PRO A 77 -19.38 -1.77 -0.74
C PRO A 77 -19.58 -2.88 0.30
N ALA A 78 -20.65 -3.68 0.16
CA ALA A 78 -20.97 -4.80 1.05
C ALA A 78 -20.28 -6.12 0.63
N GLY A 79 -19.63 -6.15 -0.53
CA GLY A 79 -18.92 -7.31 -1.05
C GLY A 79 -17.56 -7.54 -0.39
N CYS A 80 -17.00 -8.73 -0.64
CA CYS A 80 -15.64 -9.10 -0.26
C CYS A 80 -14.85 -9.53 -1.50
N TYR A 81 -13.59 -9.14 -1.53
CA TYR A 81 -12.70 -9.29 -2.69
C TYR A 81 -11.33 -9.77 -2.26
N GLN A 82 -10.60 -10.39 -3.18
CA GLN A 82 -9.18 -10.68 -3.01
C GLN A 82 -8.43 -10.25 -4.27
N PHE A 83 -7.16 -9.88 -4.11
CA PHE A 83 -6.30 -9.56 -5.23
C PHE A 83 -5.58 -10.81 -5.74
N LEU A 84 -5.78 -11.14 -7.01
CA LEU A 84 -5.05 -12.18 -7.72
C LEU A 84 -4.20 -11.54 -8.81
N GLN A 85 -2.90 -11.80 -8.78
CA GLN A 85 -1.90 -11.16 -9.64
C GLN A 85 -2.26 -11.10 -11.14
N GLU A 86 -2.69 -12.21 -11.73
CA GLU A 86 -3.00 -12.27 -13.18
C GLU A 86 -4.40 -11.77 -13.52
N LYS A 87 -5.25 -11.54 -12.52
CA LYS A 87 -6.68 -11.27 -12.71
C LYS A 87 -7.12 -9.92 -12.15
N GLY A 88 -6.39 -9.33 -11.20
CA GLY A 88 -6.84 -8.18 -10.43
C GLY A 88 -7.76 -8.59 -9.27
N LEU A 89 -8.74 -7.74 -8.95
CA LEU A 89 -9.68 -7.95 -7.86
C LEU A 89 -10.81 -8.91 -8.24
N VAL A 90 -10.83 -10.09 -7.63
CA VAL A 90 -11.94 -11.05 -7.77
C VAL A 90 -12.81 -11.08 -6.51
N PRO A 91 -14.11 -11.38 -6.63
CA PRO A 91 -14.96 -11.70 -5.49
C PRO A 91 -14.36 -12.83 -4.64
N SER A 92 -14.53 -12.75 -3.33
CA SER A 92 -14.03 -13.73 -2.35
C SER A 92 -15.05 -13.98 -1.25
N SER A 93 -14.97 -15.15 -0.63
CA SER A 93 -15.63 -15.39 0.67
C SER A 93 -15.03 -14.50 1.74
N VAL A 94 -15.86 -14.11 2.71
CA VAL A 94 -15.47 -13.33 3.91
C VAL A 94 -14.45 -14.11 4.76
N ASP A 95 -14.55 -15.44 4.78
CA ASP A 95 -13.65 -16.31 5.57
C ASP A 95 -12.25 -16.46 4.95
N ASN A 96 -12.03 -15.95 3.74
CA ASN A 96 -10.73 -16.01 3.11
C ASN A 96 -9.77 -15.08 3.85
N GLU A 97 -8.60 -15.60 4.23
CA GLU A 97 -7.59 -14.81 4.91
C GLU A 97 -7.22 -13.54 4.10
N HIS A 98 -7.19 -13.59 2.78
CA HIS A 98 -6.85 -12.46 1.90
C HIS A 98 -8.05 -11.60 1.48
N ALA A 99 -9.22 -11.81 2.10
CA ALA A 99 -10.40 -11.00 1.84
C ALA A 99 -10.18 -9.54 2.28
N ILE A 100 -10.72 -8.64 1.47
CA ILE A 100 -10.77 -7.20 1.67
C ILE A 100 -12.21 -6.77 1.37
N SER A 101 -12.78 -5.94 2.24
CA SER A 101 -14.12 -5.42 2.01
C SER A 101 -14.15 -4.45 0.83
N GLY A 102 -15.25 -4.45 0.08
CA GLY A 102 -15.47 -3.47 -0.98
C GLY A 102 -15.43 -2.04 -0.46
N GLN A 103 -15.97 -1.81 0.75
CA GLN A 103 -15.88 -0.52 1.42
C GLN A 103 -14.43 -0.05 1.63
N THR A 104 -13.50 -0.93 1.99
CA THR A 104 -12.07 -0.57 2.09
C THR A 104 -11.49 -0.20 0.74
N LEU A 105 -11.78 -0.95 -0.32
CA LEU A 105 -11.27 -0.67 -1.67
C LEU A 105 -11.71 0.73 -2.13
N LEU A 106 -13.01 1.02 -1.97
CA LEU A 106 -13.58 2.33 -2.31
C LEU A 106 -13.00 3.45 -1.45
N SER A 107 -12.80 3.22 -0.15
CA SER A 107 -12.18 4.21 0.75
C SER A 107 -10.69 4.43 0.45
N LEU A 108 -9.97 3.38 0.05
CA LEU A 108 -8.56 3.47 -0.36
C LEU A 108 -8.44 4.34 -1.63
N GLN A 109 -9.32 4.13 -2.60
CA GLN A 109 -9.32 4.87 -3.85
C GLN A 109 -9.77 6.33 -3.70
N SER A 110 -10.86 6.56 -2.95
CA SER A 110 -11.38 7.90 -2.67
C SER A 110 -10.54 8.68 -1.65
N ARG A 111 -9.48 8.08 -1.11
CA ARG A 111 -8.62 8.64 -0.07
C ARG A 111 -9.37 9.03 1.21
N THR A 112 -10.30 8.19 1.64
CA THR A 112 -11.15 8.37 2.82
C THR A 112 -10.99 7.28 3.89
N LEU A 113 -9.87 6.54 3.88
CA LEU A 113 -9.53 5.58 4.94
C LEU A 113 -9.57 6.25 6.30
N SER A 114 -10.44 5.75 7.17
CA SER A 114 -10.67 6.33 8.50
C SER A 114 -10.79 5.27 9.59
N LEU A 115 -11.24 4.06 9.24
CA LEU A 115 -11.44 2.98 10.20
C LEU A 115 -10.16 2.12 10.36
N PRO A 116 -9.84 1.65 11.57
CA PRO A 116 -8.69 0.77 11.80
C PRO A 116 -8.70 -0.52 10.95
N GLU A 117 -9.89 -1.07 10.71
CA GLU A 117 -10.05 -2.25 9.86
C GLU A 117 -9.68 -1.96 8.40
N GLN A 118 -10.12 -0.82 7.87
CA GLN A 118 -9.78 -0.39 6.52
C GLN A 118 -8.27 -0.21 6.35
N LEU A 119 -7.60 0.38 7.35
CA LEU A 119 -6.14 0.53 7.34
C LEU A 119 -5.42 -0.83 7.35
N ARG A 120 -5.93 -1.79 8.14
CA ARG A 120 -5.39 -3.15 8.21
C ARG A 120 -5.54 -3.88 6.88
N GLU A 121 -6.73 -3.82 6.29
CA GLU A 121 -7.06 -4.44 5.00
C GLU A 121 -6.25 -3.81 3.85
N ALA A 122 -6.24 -2.48 3.74
CA ALA A 122 -5.46 -1.77 2.74
C ALA A 122 -3.96 -2.05 2.85
N ARG A 123 -3.42 -2.12 4.08
CA ARG A 123 -2.03 -2.53 4.32
C ARG A 123 -1.77 -3.94 3.82
N LYS A 124 -2.68 -4.88 4.08
CA LYS A 124 -2.54 -6.28 3.64
C LYS A 124 -2.56 -6.38 2.11
N LEU A 125 -3.50 -5.69 1.48
CA LEU A 125 -3.61 -5.59 0.02
C LEU A 125 -2.31 -5.09 -0.59
N LEU A 126 -1.91 -3.86 -0.24
CA LEU A 126 -0.74 -3.21 -0.83
C LEU A 126 0.54 -3.98 -0.53
N ARG A 127 0.66 -4.60 0.65
CA ARG A 127 1.79 -5.47 0.97
C ARG A 127 1.87 -6.69 0.05
N THR A 128 0.73 -7.28 -0.29
CA THR A 128 0.65 -8.43 -1.19
C THR A 128 1.07 -8.03 -2.59
N ILE A 129 0.53 -6.91 -3.10
CA ILE A 129 0.85 -6.39 -4.44
C ILE A 129 2.33 -5.97 -4.54
N LEU A 130 2.81 -5.15 -3.61
CA LEU A 130 4.22 -4.74 -3.57
C LEU A 130 5.15 -5.94 -3.38
N GLY A 131 4.77 -6.90 -2.55
CA GLY A 131 5.56 -8.12 -2.32
C GLY A 131 5.80 -8.90 -3.61
N TYR A 132 4.78 -8.99 -4.46
CA TYR A 132 4.91 -9.60 -5.78
C TYR A 132 5.95 -8.88 -6.65
N TYR A 133 5.86 -7.55 -6.79
CA TYR A 133 6.79 -6.77 -7.63
C TYR A 133 8.20 -6.66 -7.05
N LEU A 134 8.35 -6.82 -5.74
CA LEU A 134 9.66 -6.83 -5.09
C LEU A 134 10.38 -8.20 -5.24
N GLY A 135 9.66 -9.26 -5.58
CA GLY A 135 10.19 -10.62 -5.68
C GLY A 135 10.71 -11.18 -4.35
N ASP A 136 11.64 -12.15 -4.44
CA ASP A 136 12.06 -12.98 -3.29
C ASP A 136 12.84 -12.26 -2.19
N LYS A 137 13.31 -11.03 -2.44
CA LYS A 137 14.05 -10.27 -1.44
C LYS A 137 13.05 -9.49 -0.56
N PRO A 138 12.94 -9.75 0.75
CA PRO A 138 12.10 -8.94 1.62
C PRO A 138 12.68 -7.53 1.78
N LEU A 139 11.83 -6.56 2.16
CA LEU A 139 12.28 -5.21 2.51
C LEU A 139 12.93 -5.23 3.90
N LYS A 140 14.19 -4.83 4.00
CA LYS A 140 14.95 -4.78 5.26
C LYS A 140 14.38 -3.74 6.22
N SER A 141 13.85 -2.64 5.69
CA SER A 141 13.15 -1.60 6.45
C SER A 141 11.96 -2.12 7.27
N ARG A 142 11.32 -3.22 6.83
CA ARG A 142 10.22 -3.86 7.59
C ARG A 142 10.71 -4.51 8.88
N GLU A 143 11.95 -5.01 8.91
CA GLU A 143 12.54 -5.58 10.12
C GLU A 143 12.79 -4.48 11.17
N LEU A 144 13.21 -3.29 10.73
CA LEU A 144 13.46 -2.15 11.61
C LEU A 144 12.20 -1.68 12.35
N PHE A 145 11.03 -1.77 11.71
CA PHE A 145 9.74 -1.50 12.38
C PHE A 145 9.46 -2.48 13.53
N ARG A 146 9.76 -3.77 13.36
CA ARG A 146 9.53 -4.80 14.40
C ARG A 146 10.33 -4.51 15.67
N PHE A 147 11.55 -4.01 15.55
CA PHE A 147 12.39 -3.67 16.69
C PHE A 147 11.94 -2.39 17.43
N SER A 148 11.17 -1.52 16.78
CA SER A 148 10.66 -0.26 17.37
C SER A 148 9.30 -0.38 18.08
N SER A 149 8.66 -1.54 17.96
CA SER A 149 7.35 -1.84 18.58
C SER A 149 7.46 -2.58 19.91
N GLN A 150 8.67 -2.98 20.33
CA GLN A 150 8.87 -3.43 21.71
C GLN A 150 8.73 -2.21 22.63
N PRO A 151 7.84 -2.23 23.62
CA PRO A 151 7.85 -1.20 24.64
C PRO A 151 9.20 -1.26 25.31
N SER A 152 9.89 -0.13 25.38
CA SER A 152 11.07 0.05 26.21
C SER A 152 10.70 -0.40 27.63
N GLN A 153 11.08 -1.61 28.02
CA GLN A 153 11.11 -1.98 29.42
C GLN A 153 12.21 -1.12 30.04
N ARG A 154 11.78 -0.07 30.72
CA ARG A 154 12.53 0.60 31.79
C ARG A 154 11.73 0.42 33.07
#